data_AF-A0A920F0E2-F1
#
_entry.id   AF-A0A920F0E2-F1
#
_cell.length_a   1.000
_cell.length_b   1.000
_cell.length_c   1.000
_cell.angle_alpha   90.00
_cell.angle_beta   90.00
_cell.angle_gamma   90.00
#
_symmetry.space_group_name_H-M   'P 1'
#
loop_
_entity.id
_entity.type
_entity.pdbx_description
1 polymer ?
#
loop_
_entity_poly.entity_id
_entity_poly.type
_entity_poly.pdbx_seq_one_letter_code
_entity_poly.pdbx_strand_id
1 'polypeptide(L)'
;MNTDIMVKPATIMVSKVTVKSSKYTNILMGTVQGAIANGVLDCVRSNIIPKEDVDKLGIIVSVWLNPSVSNDTNLDHKILFDIHRKATAQAITKAINSEPNIDWLLENQDKIVHKYYQMGLDGKL
;
A
#
# COMPACT_ATOMS: atom_id res chain seq x y z
N MET A 1 -7.49 -6.49 13.23
CA MET A 1 -6.75 -5.92 14.37
C MET A 1 -7.51 -4.71 14.86
N ASN A 2 -7.57 -4.52 16.17
CA ASN A 2 -8.24 -3.39 16.82
C ASN A 2 -7.18 -2.34 17.20
N THR A 3 -7.53 -1.41 18.08
CA THR A 3 -6.65 -0.32 18.53
C THR A 3 -5.52 -0.75 19.45
N ASP A 4 -5.54 -1.97 20.00
CA ASP A 4 -4.58 -2.45 21.01
C ASP A 4 -3.70 -3.61 20.52
N ILE A 5 -3.96 -4.11 19.30
CA ILE A 5 -3.22 -5.23 18.72
C ILE A 5 -2.48 -4.75 17.48
N MET A 6 -1.15 -4.66 17.59
CA MET A 6 -0.28 -4.35 16.45
C MET A 6 -0.02 -5.56 15.56
N VAL A 7 0.23 -5.30 14.27
CA VAL A 7 0.69 -6.33 13.34
C VAL A 7 2.16 -6.66 13.56
N LYS A 8 2.56 -7.90 13.26
CA LYS A 8 3.95 -8.31 13.11
C LYS A 8 4.22 -8.79 11.68
N PRO A 9 5.34 -8.43 11.04
CA PRO A 9 6.40 -7.54 11.56
C PRO A 9 5.92 -6.13 11.86
N ALA A 10 6.62 -5.44 12.77
CA ALA A 10 6.24 -4.09 13.20
C ALA A 10 6.13 -3.19 11.96
N THR A 11 4.95 -2.59 11.76
CA THR A 11 4.62 -1.87 10.54
C THR A 11 4.24 -0.44 10.85
N ILE A 12 4.98 0.53 10.33
CA ILE A 12 4.64 1.95 10.39
C ILE A 12 3.98 2.40 9.08
N MET A 13 2.88 3.15 9.19
CA MET A 13 2.22 3.79 8.05
C MET A 13 2.57 5.28 8.00
N VAL A 14 2.96 5.74 6.82
CA VAL A 14 3.27 7.15 6.56
C VAL A 14 2.36 7.65 5.44
N SER A 15 1.51 8.64 5.72
CA SER A 15 0.64 9.24 4.69
C SER A 15 1.46 10.08 3.72
N LYS A 16 1.27 9.87 2.40
CA LYS A 16 1.79 10.76 1.35
C LYS A 16 0.96 12.03 1.16
N VAL A 17 -0.23 12.08 1.75
CA VAL A 17 -1.17 13.19 1.64
C VAL A 17 -1.24 13.92 2.97
N THR A 18 -1.16 15.25 2.93
CA THR A 18 -1.41 16.09 4.10
C THR A 18 -2.86 15.90 4.56
N VAL A 19 -3.02 15.40 5.78
CA VAL A 19 -4.32 15.16 6.39
C VAL A 19 -4.96 16.50 6.77
N LYS A 20 -6.16 16.76 6.25
CA LYS A 20 -6.90 18.03 6.48
C LYS A 20 -8.29 17.84 7.10
N SER A 21 -8.79 16.61 7.23
CA SER A 21 -10.13 16.35 7.77
C SER A 21 -10.15 15.07 8.60
N SER A 22 -10.99 15.07 9.64
CA SER A 22 -11.20 13.90 10.50
C SER A 22 -11.78 12.72 9.74
N LYS A 23 -12.70 12.96 8.80
CA LYS A 23 -13.27 11.90 7.94
C LYS A 23 -12.18 11.19 7.13
N TYR A 24 -11.26 11.94 6.53
CA TYR A 24 -10.11 11.35 5.84
C TYR A 24 -9.24 10.52 6.80
N THR A 25 -8.92 11.07 7.98
CA THR A 25 -8.13 10.37 9.01
C THR A 25 -8.78 9.05 9.41
N ASN A 26 -10.10 9.03 9.62
CA ASN A 26 -10.82 7.83 10.03
C ASN A 26 -10.81 6.75 8.94
N ILE A 27 -10.87 7.14 7.67
CA ILE A 27 -10.74 6.18 6.55
C ILE A 27 -9.31 5.64 6.48
N LEU A 28 -8.32 6.51 6.60
CA LEU A 28 -6.89 6.14 6.55
C LEU A 28 -6.49 5.23 7.73
N MET A 29 -6.83 5.62 8.96
CA MET A 29 -6.48 4.92 10.20
C MET A 29 -7.45 3.79 10.57
N GLY A 30 -8.59 3.69 9.88
CA GLY A 30 -9.55 2.60 10.02
C GLY A 30 -9.40 1.59 8.88
N THR A 31 -10.11 1.83 7.78
CA THR A 31 -10.19 0.89 6.65
C THR A 31 -8.83 0.60 6.03
N VAL A 32 -8.05 1.63 5.73
CA VAL A 32 -6.76 1.45 5.05
C VAL A 32 -5.71 0.84 5.99
N GLN A 33 -5.65 1.29 7.25
CA GLN A 33 -4.78 0.70 8.26
C GLN A 33 -5.08 -0.78 8.46
N GLY A 34 -6.35 -1.15 8.63
CA GLY A 34 -6.76 -2.55 8.75
C GLY A 34 -6.38 -3.38 7.52
N ALA A 35 -6.53 -2.82 6.33
CA ALA A 35 -6.18 -3.51 5.08
C ALA A 35 -4.68 -3.81 4.97
N ILE A 36 -3.83 -2.81 5.23
CA ILE A 36 -2.37 -2.95 5.23
C ILE A 36 -1.93 -4.01 6.22
N ALA A 37 -2.44 -3.92 7.44
CA ALA A 37 -2.25 -4.91 8.49
C ALA A 37 -2.57 -6.35 8.03
N ASN A 38 -3.69 -6.54 7.34
CA ASN A 38 -4.06 -7.87 6.81
C ASN A 38 -3.16 -8.29 5.64
N GLY A 39 -2.71 -7.36 4.81
CA GLY A 39 -1.76 -7.65 3.73
C GLY A 39 -0.41 -8.15 4.26
N VAL A 40 0.08 -7.56 5.36
CA VAL A 40 1.27 -8.05 6.07
C VAL A 40 1.05 -9.47 6.60
N LEU A 41 -0.08 -9.73 7.28
CA LEU A 41 -0.41 -11.06 7.79
C LEU A 41 -0.60 -12.09 6.68
N ASP A 42 -1.06 -11.70 5.50
CA ASP A 42 -1.16 -12.59 4.34
C ASP A 42 0.23 -13.03 3.86
N CYS A 43 1.21 -12.13 3.84
CA CYS A 43 2.60 -12.48 3.54
C CYS A 43 3.19 -13.44 4.58
N VAL A 44 2.90 -13.24 5.88
CA VAL A 44 3.32 -14.19 6.93
C VAL A 44 2.61 -15.54 6.78
N ARG A 45 1.29 -15.55 6.50
CA ARG A 45 0.50 -16.77 6.33
C ARG A 45 0.95 -17.59 5.13
N SER A 46 1.35 -16.92 4.04
CA SER A 46 1.85 -17.53 2.81
C SER A 46 3.36 -17.82 2.84
N ASN A 47 4.04 -17.59 3.97
CA ASN A 47 5.47 -17.79 4.15
C ASN A 47 6.36 -16.94 3.22
N ILE A 48 5.84 -15.83 2.69
CA ILE A 48 6.63 -14.80 2.00
C ILE A 48 7.51 -14.05 3.02
N ILE A 49 6.95 -13.80 4.20
CA ILE A 49 7.72 -13.41 5.39
C ILE A 49 7.76 -14.64 6.31
N PRO A 50 8.92 -15.27 6.54
CA PRO A 50 9.04 -16.39 7.47
C PRO A 50 8.63 -15.98 8.89
N LYS A 51 7.94 -16.86 9.61
CA LYS A 51 7.43 -16.57 10.96
C LYS A 51 8.54 -16.26 11.95
N GLU A 52 9.70 -16.89 11.78
CA GLU A 52 10.91 -16.72 12.58
C GLU A 52 11.57 -15.34 12.42
N ASP A 53 11.18 -14.57 11.40
CA ASP A 53 11.75 -13.26 11.11
C ASP A 53 10.82 -12.10 11.47
N VAL A 54 9.57 -12.37 11.89
CA VAL A 54 8.59 -11.31 12.15
C VAL A 54 9.00 -10.36 13.28
N ASP A 55 9.82 -10.83 14.22
CA ASP A 55 10.35 -10.02 15.33
C ASP A 55 11.70 -9.35 15.01
N LYS A 56 12.28 -9.65 13.84
CA LYS A 56 13.57 -9.08 13.38
C LYS A 56 13.39 -8.02 12.30
N LEU A 57 12.21 -7.98 11.68
CA LEU A 57 11.90 -7.11 10.56
C LEU A 57 11.02 -5.92 10.99
N GLY A 58 11.19 -4.81 10.29
CA GLY A 58 10.28 -3.67 10.33
C GLY A 58 9.82 -3.32 8.92
N ILE A 59 8.56 -2.90 8.78
CA ILE A 59 7.97 -2.51 7.49
C ILE A 59 7.59 -1.03 7.56
N ILE A 60 8.01 -0.26 6.56
CA ILE A 60 7.58 1.13 6.37
C ILE A 60 6.65 1.17 5.16
N VAL A 61 5.37 1.47 5.38
CA VAL A 61 4.37 1.60 4.31
C VAL A 61 4.09 3.07 4.06
N SER A 62 4.57 3.58 2.92
CA SER A 62 4.22 4.92 2.46
C SER A 62 2.92 4.88 1.65
N VAL A 63 1.83 5.33 2.28
CA VAL A 63 0.46 5.14 1.80
C VAL A 63 -0.02 6.35 1.02
N TRP A 64 -0.53 6.09 -0.18
CA TRP A 64 -1.31 7.07 -0.93
C TRP A 64 -2.78 6.70 -0.87
N LEU A 65 -3.60 7.62 -0.36
CA LEU A 65 -5.05 7.53 -0.37
C LEU A 65 -5.57 8.82 -1.00
N ASN A 66 -6.40 8.71 -2.04
CA ASN A 66 -6.90 9.89 -2.74
C ASN A 66 -7.69 10.79 -1.75
N PRO A 67 -7.38 12.09 -1.61
CA PRO A 67 -8.15 12.99 -0.74
C PRO A 67 -9.67 12.98 -0.98
N SER A 68 -10.10 12.68 -2.21
CA SER A 68 -11.51 12.66 -2.61
C SER A 68 -12.36 11.64 -1.84
N VAL A 69 -11.76 10.62 -1.21
CA VAL A 69 -12.50 9.63 -0.40
C VAL A 69 -13.28 10.28 0.75
N SER A 70 -12.82 11.45 1.23
CA SER A 70 -13.53 12.19 2.27
C SER A 70 -14.81 12.85 1.76
N ASN A 71 -14.92 13.11 0.46
CA ASN A 71 -16.09 13.74 -0.16
C ASN A 71 -17.00 12.74 -0.88
N ASP A 72 -16.54 11.49 -1.06
CA ASP A 72 -17.33 10.44 -1.68
C ASP A 72 -18.47 10.00 -0.73
N THR A 73 -19.71 10.13 -1.21
CA THR A 73 -20.92 9.72 -0.49
C THR A 73 -21.26 8.24 -0.69
N ASN A 74 -20.67 7.61 -1.71
CA ASN A 74 -20.89 6.20 -2.07
C ASN A 74 -19.61 5.38 -1.87
N LEU A 75 -18.74 5.81 -0.94
CA LEU A 75 -17.46 5.16 -0.70
C LEU A 75 -17.66 3.70 -0.25
N ASP A 76 -17.23 2.76 -1.09
CA ASP A 76 -17.20 1.36 -0.73
C ASP A 76 -15.93 1.03 0.07
N HIS A 77 -16.08 0.94 1.39
CA HIS A 77 -14.99 0.58 2.30
C HIS A 77 -14.46 -0.84 2.08
N LYS A 78 -15.27 -1.77 1.59
CA LYS A 78 -14.83 -3.15 1.33
C LYS A 78 -13.90 -3.18 0.13
N ILE A 79 -14.26 -2.50 -0.96
CA ILE A 79 -13.36 -2.37 -2.13
C ILE A 79 -12.06 -1.67 -1.73
N LEU A 80 -12.16 -0.58 -0.96
CA LEU A 80 -10.98 0.14 -0.50
C LEU A 80 -10.07 -0.76 0.35
N PHE A 81 -10.65 -1.57 1.24
CA PHE A 81 -9.93 -2.54 2.05
C PHE A 81 -9.24 -3.61 1.20
N ASP A 82 -9.99 -4.25 0.30
CA ASP A 82 -9.48 -5.36 -0.53
C ASP A 82 -8.32 -4.91 -1.43
N ILE A 83 -8.43 -3.71 -2.02
CA ILE A 83 -7.36 -3.13 -2.87
C ILE A 83 -6.10 -2.84 -2.05
N HIS A 84 -6.22 -2.20 -0.88
CA HIS A 84 -5.05 -1.87 -0.05
C HIS A 84 -4.39 -3.11 0.55
N ARG A 85 -5.18 -4.12 0.94
CA ARG A 85 -4.69 -5.41 1.43
C ARG A 85 -3.87 -6.12 0.34
N LYS A 86 -4.44 -6.24 -0.86
CA LYS A 86 -3.78 -6.85 -2.01
C LYS A 86 -2.52 -6.08 -2.42
N ALA A 87 -2.60 -4.76 -2.52
CA ALA A 87 -1.46 -3.92 -2.90
C ALA A 87 -0.31 -4.02 -1.88
N THR A 88 -0.62 -4.07 -0.58
CA THR A 88 0.38 -4.24 0.47
C THR A 88 1.08 -5.59 0.36
N ALA A 89 0.32 -6.69 0.22
CA ALA A 89 0.90 -8.02 0.07
C ALA A 89 1.78 -8.09 -1.20
N GLN A 90 1.29 -7.58 -2.33
CA GLN A 90 2.05 -7.54 -3.58
C GLN A 90 3.34 -6.73 -3.47
N ALA A 91 3.31 -5.57 -2.79
CA ALA A 91 4.50 -4.74 -2.60
C ALA A 91 5.55 -5.47 -1.75
N ILE A 92 5.13 -6.14 -0.67
CA ILE A 92 6.02 -6.94 0.18
C ILE A 92 6.61 -8.12 -0.61
N THR A 93 5.79 -8.88 -1.33
CA THR A 93 6.28 -10.00 -2.15
C THR A 93 7.35 -9.56 -3.14
N LYS A 94 7.10 -8.47 -3.85
CA LYS A 94 8.07 -7.91 -4.80
C LYS A 94 9.35 -7.47 -4.12
N ALA A 95 9.25 -6.82 -2.95
CA ALA A 95 10.42 -6.38 -2.20
C ALA A 95 11.29 -7.58 -1.75
N ILE A 96 10.67 -8.64 -1.20
CA ILE A 96 11.38 -9.86 -0.77
C ILE A 96 12.05 -10.55 -1.98
N ASN A 97 11.37 -10.60 -3.13
CA ASN A 97 11.90 -11.24 -4.33
C ASN A 97 12.87 -10.37 -5.14
N SER A 98 13.13 -9.13 -4.72
CA SER A 98 13.92 -8.16 -5.51
C SER A 98 13.35 -7.94 -6.93
N GLU A 99 12.02 -7.79 -7.03
CA GLU A 99 11.30 -7.63 -8.28
C GLU A 99 10.75 -6.20 -8.48
N PRO A 100 10.86 -5.63 -9.70
CA PRO A 100 11.65 -6.14 -10.82
C PRO A 100 13.16 -6.02 -10.54
N ASN A 101 13.96 -6.90 -11.14
CA ASN A 101 15.41 -6.80 -11.07
C ASN A 101 15.95 -5.69 -12.01
N ILE A 102 17.22 -5.34 -11.86
CA ILE A 102 17.84 -4.23 -12.60
C ILE A 102 17.89 -4.47 -14.12
N ASP A 103 18.18 -5.70 -14.54
CA ASP A 103 18.29 -6.04 -15.96
C ASP A 103 16.94 -5.88 -16.67
N TRP A 104 15.86 -6.37 -16.05
CA TRP A 104 14.51 -6.20 -16.57
C TRP A 104 14.13 -4.72 -16.67
N LEU A 105 14.52 -3.90 -15.68
CA LEU A 105 14.26 -2.46 -15.71
C LEU A 105 14.97 -1.79 -16.89
N LEU A 106 16.26 -2.10 -17.11
CA LEU A 106 17.04 -1.55 -18.23
C LEU A 106 16.48 -1.99 -19.59
N GLU A 107 16.06 -3.25 -19.72
CA GLU A 107 15.46 -3.78 -20.95
C GLU A 107 14.09 -3.16 -21.30
N ASN A 108 13.37 -2.62 -20.32
CA ASN A 108 11.99 -2.13 -20.47
C ASN A 108 11.82 -0.63 -20.22
N GLN A 109 12.90 0.09 -19.91
CA GLN A 109 12.89 1.51 -19.53
C GLN A 109 12.11 2.39 -20.53
N ASP A 110 12.34 2.19 -21.84
CA ASP A 110 11.69 2.99 -22.89
C ASP A 110 10.31 2.45 -23.32
N LYS A 111 9.96 1.24 -22.89
CA LYS A 111 8.71 0.56 -23.27
C LYS A 111 7.56 0.88 -22.32
N ILE A 112 7.88 1.30 -21.09
CA ILE A 112 6.90 1.54 -20.03
C ILE A 112 6.70 3.04 -19.87
N VAL A 113 5.53 3.52 -20.29
CA VAL A 113 5.21 4.96 -20.20
C VAL A 113 4.39 5.24 -18.94
N HIS A 114 4.86 6.19 -18.13
CA HIS A 114 4.14 6.63 -16.95
C HIS A 114 2.84 7.37 -17.32
N LYS A 115 1.71 6.98 -16.71
CA LYS A 115 0.38 7.50 -17.05
C LYS A 115 0.31 9.03 -17.06
N TYR A 116 0.75 9.69 -15.99
CA TYR A 116 0.69 11.15 -15.90
C TYR A 116 1.69 11.84 -16.85
N TYR A 117 2.79 11.17 -17.22
CA TYR A 117 3.72 11.71 -18.21
C TYR A 117 3.05 11.72 -19.59
N GLN A 118 2.39 10.62 -19.99
CA GLN A 118 1.62 10.57 -21.24
C GLN A 118 0.48 11.58 -21.25
N MET A 119 -0.26 11.73 -20.15
CA MET A 119 -1.31 12.76 -20.05
C MET A 119 -0.75 14.17 -20.24
N GLY A 120 0.47 14.44 -19.78
CA GLY A 120 1.13 15.72 -19.99
C GLY A 120 1.49 15.96 -21.46
N LEU A 121 2.03 14.95 -22.14
CA LEU A 121 2.31 15.01 -23.59
C LEU A 121 1.02 15.23 -24.40
N ASP A 122 -0.08 14.62 -23.97
CA ASP A 122 -1.39 14.73 -24.61
C ASP A 122 -2.13 16.05 -24.32
N GLY A 123 -1.60 16.90 -23.42
CA GLY A 123 -2.29 18.13 -22.98
C GLY A 123 -3.55 17.88 -22.13
N LYS A 124 -3.60 16.76 -21.39
CA LYS A 124 -4.75 16.32 -20.57
C LYS A 124 -4.53 16.42 -19.05
N LEU A 125 -3.42 17.03 -18.62
CA LEU A 125 -3.15 17.33 -17.21
C LEU A 125 -3.83 18.62 -16.77
#